data_AF-A0A953UAX8-F1
#
_entry.id   AF-A0A953UAX8-F1
#
_cell.length_a   1.000
_cell.length_b   1.000
_cell.length_c   1.000
_cell.angle_alpha   90.00
_cell.angle_beta   90.00
_cell.angle_gamma   90.00
#
_symmetry.space_group_name_H-M   'P 1'
#
loop_
_entity.id
_entity.type
_entity.pdbx_description
1 polymer ?
#
loop_
_entity_poly.entity_id
_entity_poly.type
_entity_poly.pdbx_seq_one_letter_code
_entity_poly.pdbx_strand_id
1 'polypeptide(L)'
;MVAQPKTKPPLPDQSNLATCLRGLSGCDFSILNSDELKQVAIASKKRNFNYCMEGPTLCDPTRLTADEAKLVQTATYRRNLEKCSSGSPTCDPLSLKPSDLAPVTTAAAQRNFDKCMSGSPTCDPLRLTKDQSKLVEAAAARRNLDHCMSGSSQCDPVQLTPQTAASVQAGRLRRNRDRCLTGSSSCDPFLLTEAEAKEVRAEAQRRNRSSCENGLANCNPLSLSGADLNATRAALRQRNVEACMKGLPSCDPSELTGPEMASVVTAFQQRHRRLGRSR
;
A
#
# COMPACT_ATOMS: atom_id res chain seq x y z
N MET A 1 52.44 18.33 -43.34
CA MET A 1 51.34 19.12 -42.75
C MET A 1 50.69 18.29 -41.68
N VAL A 2 51.06 18.50 -40.41
CA VAL A 2 50.36 17.90 -39.26
C VAL A 2 50.04 19.07 -38.34
N ALA A 3 48.75 19.39 -38.25
CA ALA A 3 48.22 20.47 -37.46
C ALA A 3 48.37 20.12 -35.97
N GLN A 4 49.02 21.01 -35.22
CA GLN A 4 49.06 20.94 -33.76
C GLN A 4 47.64 21.16 -33.19
N PRO A 5 47.23 20.43 -32.14
CA PRO A 5 45.95 20.67 -31.51
C PRO A 5 45.96 22.02 -30.79
N LYS A 6 45.02 22.89 -31.16
CA LYS A 6 44.75 24.16 -30.50
C LYS A 6 44.36 23.88 -29.05
N THR A 7 45.17 24.37 -28.11
CA THR A 7 44.88 24.36 -26.68
C THR A 7 43.55 25.08 -26.43
N LYS A 8 42.65 24.37 -25.75
CA LYS A 8 41.35 24.84 -25.29
C LYS A 8 41.52 26.12 -24.43
N PRO A 9 40.68 27.16 -24.56
CA PRO A 9 40.78 28.36 -23.75
C PRO A 9 40.65 28.04 -22.25
N PRO A 10 41.33 28.76 -21.34
CA PRO A 10 41.18 28.55 -19.91
C PRO A 10 39.71 28.79 -19.52
N LEU A 11 39.14 27.85 -18.76
CA LEU A 11 37.82 27.99 -18.16
C LEU A 11 37.80 29.18 -17.18
N PRO A 12 36.63 29.79 -16.92
CA PRO A 12 36.53 31.04 -16.15
C PRO A 12 37.06 30.87 -14.72
N ASP A 13 38.12 31.63 -14.42
CA ASP A 13 38.67 32.01 -13.11
C ASP A 13 38.68 30.95 -11.99
N GLN A 14 39.57 29.96 -12.13
CA GLN A 14 40.04 29.10 -11.04
C GLN A 14 41.24 29.72 -10.29
N SER A 15 41.29 31.03 -10.12
CA SER A 15 42.36 31.65 -9.31
C SER A 15 42.27 31.19 -7.84
N ASN A 16 43.42 31.11 -7.16
CA ASN A 16 43.48 30.79 -5.74
C ASN A 16 42.56 31.71 -4.91
N LEU A 17 42.51 33.00 -5.27
CA LEU A 17 41.59 33.97 -4.70
C LEU A 17 40.12 33.54 -4.79
N ALA A 18 39.65 33.09 -5.96
CA ALA A 18 38.27 32.62 -6.13
C ALA A 18 37.96 31.38 -5.28
N THR A 19 38.94 30.50 -5.08
CA THR A 19 38.82 29.33 -4.18
C THR A 19 38.71 29.76 -2.71
N CYS A 20 39.52 30.72 -2.28
CA CYS A 20 39.49 31.30 -0.94
C CYS A 20 38.22 32.12 -0.64
N LEU A 21 37.75 32.91 -1.62
CA LEU A 21 36.50 33.67 -1.53
C LEU A 21 35.26 32.77 -1.44
N ARG A 22 35.35 31.52 -1.88
CA ARG A 22 34.30 30.51 -1.70
C ARG A 22 34.46 29.66 -0.44
N GLY A 23 35.63 29.72 0.21
CA GLY A 23 35.93 28.93 1.41
C GLY A 23 36.10 27.44 1.14
N LEU A 24 36.58 27.09 -0.05
CA LEU A 24 36.84 25.70 -0.45
C LEU A 24 38.17 25.23 0.14
N SER A 25 38.30 23.91 0.37
CA SER A 25 39.48 23.29 1.01
C SER A 25 40.79 23.48 0.24
N GLY A 26 40.75 23.80 -1.05
CA GLY A 26 41.93 24.09 -1.88
C GLY A 26 42.44 25.53 -1.81
N CYS A 27 42.01 26.33 -0.83
CA CYS A 27 42.49 27.69 -0.64
C CYS A 27 43.87 27.71 0.03
N ASP A 28 44.87 28.29 -0.65
CA ASP A 28 46.19 28.54 -0.07
C ASP A 28 46.33 30.02 0.34
N PHE A 29 46.32 30.28 1.65
CA PHE A 29 46.47 31.65 2.18
C PHE A 29 47.87 32.23 2.00
N SER A 30 48.89 31.38 1.79
CA SER A 30 50.30 31.81 1.75
C SER A 30 50.67 32.62 0.49
N ILE A 31 49.87 32.47 -0.57
CA ILE A 31 50.10 33.11 -1.86
C ILE A 31 49.18 34.30 -2.12
N LEU A 32 48.37 34.71 -1.14
CA LEU A 32 47.48 35.88 -1.26
C LEU A 32 48.21 37.16 -0.86
N ASN A 33 47.96 38.25 -1.58
CA ASN A 33 48.42 39.57 -1.19
C ASN A 33 47.53 40.18 -0.06
N SER A 34 47.97 41.30 0.51
CA SER A 34 47.27 41.96 1.64
C SER A 34 45.81 42.32 1.32
N ASP A 35 45.51 42.80 0.12
CA ASP A 35 44.14 43.22 -0.22
C ASP A 35 43.25 42.00 -0.51
N GLU A 36 43.81 40.96 -1.12
CA GLU A 36 43.16 39.66 -1.28
C GLU A 36 42.82 39.02 0.07
N LEU A 37 43.74 39.06 1.04
CA LEU A 37 43.50 38.56 2.41
C LEU A 37 42.34 39.30 3.09
N LYS A 38 42.25 40.63 2.93
CA LYS A 38 41.10 41.42 3.44
C LYS A 38 39.79 41.00 2.77
N GLN A 39 39.77 40.81 1.46
CA GLN A 39 38.59 40.35 0.73
C GLN A 39 38.14 38.96 1.20
N VAL A 40 39.08 38.02 1.36
CA VAL A 40 38.81 36.67 1.87
C VAL A 40 38.30 36.71 3.30
N ALA A 41 38.84 37.57 4.17
CA ALA A 41 38.36 37.75 5.53
C ALA A 41 36.90 38.25 5.57
N ILE A 42 36.56 39.25 4.73
CA ILE A 42 35.18 39.76 4.59
C ILE A 42 34.24 38.65 4.10
N ALA A 43 34.63 37.94 3.03
CA ALA A 43 33.84 36.83 2.48
C ALA A 43 33.66 35.71 3.51
N SER A 44 34.70 35.38 4.28
CA SER A 44 34.66 34.38 5.34
C SER A 44 33.73 34.79 6.47
N LYS A 45 33.73 36.06 6.89
CA LYS A 45 32.78 36.59 7.88
C LYS A 45 31.33 36.49 7.39
N LYS A 46 31.08 36.89 6.13
CA LYS A 46 29.76 36.79 5.49
C LYS A 46 29.27 35.34 5.43
N ARG A 47 30.12 34.40 5.04
CA ARG A 47 29.78 32.96 5.03
C ARG A 47 29.46 32.45 6.44
N ASN A 48 30.26 32.81 7.45
CA ASN A 48 29.99 32.44 8.84
C ASN A 48 28.63 32.94 9.31
N PHE A 49 28.31 34.20 9.06
CA PHE A 49 27.00 34.77 9.38
C PHE A 49 25.86 34.02 8.69
N ASN A 50 25.99 33.72 7.39
CA ASN A 50 24.99 32.95 6.65
C ASN A 50 24.80 31.54 7.23
N TYR A 51 25.90 30.85 7.57
CA TYR A 51 25.81 29.58 8.28
C TYR A 51 25.01 29.76 9.57
N CYS A 52 25.40 30.67 10.46
CA CYS A 52 24.66 30.91 11.70
C CYS A 52 23.16 31.24 11.47
N MET A 53 22.83 31.95 10.39
CA MET A 53 21.44 32.26 10.03
C MET A 53 20.65 31.06 9.53
N GLU A 54 21.27 30.02 8.95
CA GLU A 54 20.59 28.81 8.46
C GLU A 54 20.49 27.71 9.53
N GLY A 55 21.36 27.74 10.55
CA GLY A 55 21.43 26.75 11.63
C GLY A 55 22.21 25.44 11.36
N PRO A 56 23.29 25.40 10.56
CA PRO A 56 24.19 24.26 10.44
C PRO A 56 25.24 24.22 11.57
N THR A 57 25.92 23.08 11.66
CA THR A 57 27.07 22.78 12.53
C THR A 57 28.32 23.62 12.27
N LEU A 58 28.39 24.36 11.15
CA LEU A 58 29.56 25.16 10.74
C LEU A 58 29.52 26.62 11.20
N CYS A 59 28.51 27.01 11.97
CA CYS A 59 28.46 28.34 12.59
C CYS A 59 29.50 28.45 13.71
N ASP A 60 30.40 29.43 13.62
CA ASP A 60 31.24 29.87 14.73
C ASP A 60 30.65 31.17 15.33
N PRO A 61 29.99 31.10 16.50
CA PRO A 61 29.34 32.27 17.10
C PRO A 61 30.33 33.32 17.60
N THR A 62 31.60 32.96 17.83
CA THR A 62 32.63 33.89 18.32
C THR A 62 33.05 34.92 17.26
N ARG A 63 32.72 34.66 15.99
CA ARG A 63 33.08 35.50 14.85
C ARG A 63 31.98 36.49 14.45
N LEU A 64 30.86 36.50 15.17
CA LEU A 64 29.73 37.41 14.95
C LEU A 64 29.95 38.74 15.65
N THR A 65 29.48 39.83 15.02
CA THR A 65 29.25 41.09 15.72
C THR A 65 28.04 40.99 16.65
N ALA A 66 27.88 41.93 17.58
CA ALA A 66 26.75 41.93 18.51
C ALA A 66 25.39 42.00 17.80
N ASP A 67 25.29 42.76 16.70
CA ASP A 67 24.04 42.87 15.93
C ASP A 67 23.77 41.61 15.09
N GLU A 68 24.80 41.03 14.48
CA GLU A 68 24.69 39.73 13.79
C GLU A 68 24.26 38.62 14.76
N ALA A 69 24.80 38.60 15.98
CA ALA A 69 24.42 37.64 17.01
C ALA A 69 22.94 37.76 17.40
N LYS A 70 22.40 38.98 17.52
CA LYS A 70 20.96 39.21 17.79
C LYS A 70 20.08 38.71 16.63
N LEU A 71 20.50 38.93 15.39
CA LEU A 71 19.79 38.43 14.20
C LEU A 71 19.76 36.90 14.16
N VAL A 72 20.92 36.27 14.41
CA VAL A 72 21.06 34.80 14.48
C VAL A 72 20.21 34.21 15.60
N GLN A 73 20.20 34.85 16.77
CA GLN A 73 19.36 34.42 17.89
C GLN A 73 17.87 34.48 17.53
N THR A 74 17.43 35.54 16.88
CA THR A 74 16.04 35.69 16.40
C THR A 74 15.67 34.61 15.38
N ALA A 75 16.57 34.34 14.42
CA ALA A 75 16.36 33.31 13.41
C ALA A 75 16.30 31.91 14.03
N THR A 76 17.17 31.63 15.00
CA THR A 76 17.21 30.36 15.75
C THR A 76 15.93 30.17 16.55
N TYR A 77 15.49 31.21 17.27
CA TYR A 77 14.23 31.19 17.99
C TYR A 77 13.04 30.90 17.06
N ARG A 78 12.95 31.58 15.90
CA ARG A 78 11.89 31.36 14.92
C ARG A 78 11.86 29.92 14.41
N ARG A 79 13.02 29.35 14.06
CA ARG A 79 13.12 27.94 13.64
C ARG A 79 12.69 26.98 14.75
N ASN A 80 13.08 27.25 16.00
CA ASN A 80 12.66 26.41 17.11
C ASN A 80 11.14 26.48 17.32
N LEU A 81 10.56 27.68 17.28
CA LEU A 81 9.11 27.87 17.37
C LEU A 81 8.35 27.10 16.27
N GLU A 82 8.84 27.12 15.03
CA GLU A 82 8.26 26.35 13.93
C GLU A 82 8.33 24.84 14.16
N LYS A 83 9.49 24.33 14.61
CA LYS A 83 9.67 22.93 15.00
C LYS A 83 8.68 22.52 16.10
N CYS A 84 8.54 23.36 17.13
CA CYS A 84 7.61 23.09 18.23
C CYS A 84 6.14 23.13 17.78
N SER A 85 5.80 24.10 16.93
CA SER A 85 4.45 24.27 16.39
C SER A 85 4.04 23.09 15.51
N SER A 86 4.98 22.53 14.73
CA SER A 86 4.76 21.32 13.91
C SER A 86 4.88 20.00 14.69
N GLY A 87 5.37 20.03 15.94
CA GLY A 87 5.55 18.83 16.76
C GLY A 87 6.78 18.01 16.39
N SER A 88 7.81 18.66 15.84
CA SER A 88 9.10 18.03 15.57
C SER A 88 9.76 17.51 16.86
N PRO A 89 10.38 16.32 16.84
CA PRO A 89 11.13 15.78 17.99
C PRO A 89 12.38 16.62 18.33
N THR A 90 12.84 17.49 17.43
CA THR A 90 13.98 18.39 17.66
C THR A 90 13.57 19.76 18.19
N CYS A 91 12.32 19.91 18.64
CA CYS A 91 11.86 21.11 19.33
C CYS A 91 12.49 21.18 20.72
N ASP A 92 13.00 22.37 21.10
CA ASP A 92 13.36 22.68 22.47
C ASP A 92 12.32 23.63 23.08
N PRO A 93 11.34 23.13 23.85
CA PRO A 93 10.28 23.96 24.42
C PRO A 93 10.79 24.92 25.52
N LEU A 94 11.94 24.65 26.12
CA LEU A 94 12.48 25.48 27.21
C LEU A 94 13.05 26.81 26.70
N SER A 95 13.39 26.88 25.42
CA SER A 95 13.87 28.11 24.77
C SER A 95 12.75 29.04 24.29
N LEU A 96 11.47 28.64 24.45
CA LEU A 96 10.32 29.45 24.03
C LEU A 96 9.94 30.51 25.06
N LYS A 97 9.47 31.66 24.56
CA LYS A 97 8.82 32.66 25.42
C LYS A 97 7.47 32.14 25.89
N PRO A 98 6.99 32.57 27.08
CA PRO A 98 5.67 32.16 27.57
C PRO A 98 4.52 32.42 26.60
N SER A 99 4.57 33.53 25.83
CA SER A 99 3.56 33.87 24.81
C SER A 99 3.44 32.83 23.69
N ASP A 100 4.55 32.16 23.37
CA ASP A 100 4.64 31.24 22.24
C ASP A 100 4.53 29.79 22.71
N LEU A 101 4.89 29.52 23.97
CA LEU A 101 4.74 28.21 24.60
C LEU A 101 3.28 27.78 24.75
N ALA A 102 2.38 28.71 25.08
CA ALA A 102 0.96 28.44 25.23
C ALA A 102 0.32 27.86 23.94
N PRO A 103 0.39 28.53 22.77
CA PRO A 103 -0.18 27.99 21.53
C PRO A 103 0.51 26.70 21.07
N VAL A 104 1.84 26.56 21.27
CA VAL A 104 2.57 25.32 21.00
C VAL A 104 2.02 24.16 21.84
N THR A 105 1.76 24.40 23.12
CA THR A 105 1.22 23.39 24.04
C THR A 105 -0.19 22.98 23.66
N THR A 106 -1.05 23.94 23.30
CA THR A 106 -2.40 23.67 22.78
C THR A 106 -2.35 22.84 21.50
N ALA A 107 -1.48 23.21 20.55
CA ALA A 107 -1.31 22.45 19.30
C ALA A 107 -0.78 21.03 19.56
N ALA A 108 0.14 20.86 20.52
CA ALA A 108 0.64 19.55 20.92
C ALA A 108 -0.44 18.68 21.57
N ALA A 109 -1.30 19.26 22.41
CA ALA A 109 -2.44 18.57 23.01
C ALA A 109 -3.45 18.14 21.95
N GLN A 110 -3.77 19.01 20.98
CA GLN A 110 -4.66 18.68 19.87
C GLN A 110 -4.10 17.53 19.02
N ARG A 111 -2.84 17.59 18.62
CA ARG A 111 -2.20 16.49 17.88
C ARG A 111 -2.23 15.18 18.64
N ASN A 112 -2.02 15.21 19.96
CA ASN A 112 -2.13 14.01 20.78
C ASN A 112 -3.56 13.46 20.76
N PHE A 113 -4.56 14.32 20.95
CA PHE A 113 -5.96 13.92 20.86
C PHE A 113 -6.30 13.31 19.50
N ASP A 114 -5.87 13.90 18.39
CA ASP A 114 -6.11 13.37 17.03
C ASP A 114 -5.45 11.99 16.83
N LYS A 115 -4.23 11.80 17.35
CA LYS A 115 -3.55 10.49 17.38
C LYS A 115 -4.33 9.46 18.16
N CYS A 116 -4.86 9.82 19.32
CA CYS A 116 -5.67 8.92 20.14
C CYS A 116 -7.00 8.59 19.45
N MET A 117 -7.65 9.58 18.84
CA MET A 117 -8.88 9.41 18.07
C MET A 117 -8.72 8.47 16.88
N SER A 118 -7.53 8.42 16.26
CA SER A 118 -7.21 7.50 15.17
C SER A 118 -6.68 6.13 15.64
N GLY A 119 -6.43 5.94 16.93
CA GLY A 119 -5.82 4.72 17.47
C GLY A 119 -4.32 4.58 17.16
N SER A 120 -3.62 5.70 16.94
CA SER A 120 -2.18 5.70 16.72
C SER A 120 -1.42 5.14 17.94
N PRO A 121 -0.37 4.31 17.74
CA PRO A 121 0.48 3.85 18.84
C PRO A 121 1.30 4.96 19.50
N THR A 122 1.36 6.15 18.88
CA THR A 122 2.04 7.34 19.44
C THR A 122 1.10 8.26 20.21
N CYS A 123 -0.14 7.83 20.46
CA CYS A 123 -1.05 8.47 21.40
C CYS A 123 -0.51 8.33 22.83
N ASP A 124 -0.50 9.43 23.58
CA ASP A 124 -0.30 9.41 25.02
C ASP A 124 -1.65 9.64 25.72
N PRO A 125 -2.28 8.60 26.29
CA PRO A 125 -3.59 8.72 26.91
C PRO A 125 -3.58 9.54 28.20
N LEU A 126 -2.42 9.70 28.85
CA LEU A 126 -2.30 10.48 30.09
C LEU A 126 -2.40 11.99 29.86
N ARG A 127 -2.27 12.42 28.60
CA ARG A 127 -2.37 13.83 28.19
C ARG A 127 -3.77 14.25 27.74
N LEU A 128 -4.76 13.35 27.88
CA LEU A 128 -6.14 13.63 27.52
C LEU A 128 -6.91 14.23 28.71
N THR A 129 -7.85 15.12 28.41
CA THR A 129 -8.89 15.49 29.38
C THR A 129 -9.88 14.35 29.56
N LYS A 130 -10.66 14.35 30.65
CA LYS A 130 -11.69 13.32 30.89
C LYS A 130 -12.70 13.20 29.74
N ASP A 131 -13.09 14.32 29.14
CA ASP A 131 -14.03 14.31 28.01
C ASP A 131 -13.37 13.80 26.73
N GLN A 132 -12.12 14.16 26.48
CA GLN A 132 -11.34 13.60 25.38
C GLN A 132 -11.16 12.08 25.53
N SER A 133 -10.88 11.57 26.74
CA SER A 133 -10.77 10.13 26.98
C SER A 133 -12.06 9.39 26.63
N LYS A 134 -13.23 9.92 27.04
CA LYS A 134 -14.54 9.32 26.68
C LYS A 134 -14.75 9.27 25.16
N LEU A 135 -14.38 10.33 24.44
CA LEU A 135 -14.48 10.37 22.97
C LEU A 135 -13.54 9.35 22.32
N VAL A 136 -12.31 9.24 22.82
CA VAL A 136 -11.33 8.25 22.34
C VAL A 136 -11.78 6.83 22.62
N GLU A 137 -12.33 6.55 23.81
CA GLU A 137 -12.89 5.24 24.18
C GLU A 137 -14.06 4.86 23.26
N ALA A 138 -14.98 5.79 23.00
CA ALA A 138 -16.09 5.56 22.07
C ALA A 138 -15.57 5.29 20.63
N ALA A 139 -14.56 6.04 20.19
CA ALA A 139 -13.94 5.83 18.88
C ALA A 139 -13.21 4.48 18.79
N ALA A 140 -12.54 4.07 19.86
CA ALA A 140 -11.87 2.77 19.96
C ALA A 140 -12.88 1.62 19.94
N ALA A 141 -13.96 1.71 20.71
CA ALA A 141 -15.05 0.73 20.71
C ALA A 141 -15.70 0.58 19.32
N ARG A 142 -15.91 1.70 18.62
CA ARG A 142 -16.43 1.69 17.24
C ARG A 142 -15.47 1.00 16.27
N ARG A 143 -14.17 1.33 16.29
CA ARG A 143 -13.17 0.65 15.45
C ARG A 143 -13.12 -0.85 15.74
N ASN A 144 -13.14 -1.23 17.01
CA ASN A 144 -13.15 -2.64 17.41
C ASN A 144 -14.38 -3.36 16.85
N LEU A 145 -15.57 -2.74 16.97
CA LEU A 145 -16.79 -3.28 16.37
C LEU A 145 -16.65 -3.47 14.86
N ASP A 146 -16.11 -2.49 14.14
CA ASP A 146 -15.90 -2.58 12.69
C ASP A 146 -14.92 -3.72 12.32
N HIS A 147 -13.84 -3.91 13.10
CA HIS A 147 -12.93 -5.05 12.94
C HIS A 147 -13.64 -6.39 13.18
N CYS A 148 -14.47 -6.49 14.22
CA CYS A 148 -15.23 -7.70 14.52
C CYS A 148 -16.29 -8.00 13.45
N MET A 149 -16.99 -6.97 12.98
CA MET A 149 -18.00 -7.08 11.93
C MET A 149 -17.40 -7.50 10.59
N SER A 150 -16.16 -7.11 10.28
CA SER A 150 -15.44 -7.56 9.08
C SER A 150 -14.77 -8.93 9.24
N GLY A 151 -14.64 -9.44 10.48
CA GLY A 151 -13.89 -10.67 10.77
C GLY A 151 -12.37 -10.48 10.72
N SER A 152 -11.90 -9.26 10.97
CA SER A 152 -10.48 -8.93 11.11
C SER A 152 -9.86 -9.65 12.31
N SER A 153 -8.58 -10.01 12.20
CA SER A 153 -7.77 -10.52 13.32
C SER A 153 -7.52 -9.48 14.42
N GLN A 154 -7.78 -8.20 14.14
CA GLN A 154 -7.69 -7.09 15.10
C GLN A 154 -8.96 -6.94 15.96
N CYS A 155 -9.96 -7.81 15.78
CA CYS A 155 -11.13 -7.85 16.64
C CYS A 155 -10.75 -8.32 18.05
N ASP A 156 -11.05 -7.50 19.05
CA ASP A 156 -11.05 -7.90 20.46
C ASP A 156 -12.49 -8.15 20.92
N PRO A 157 -12.91 -9.43 21.05
CA PRO A 157 -14.29 -9.76 21.41
C PRO A 157 -14.63 -9.40 22.85
N VAL A 158 -13.63 -9.19 23.73
CA VAL A 158 -13.85 -8.89 25.16
C VAL A 158 -14.36 -7.46 25.34
N GLN A 159 -14.08 -6.57 24.39
CA GLN A 159 -14.53 -5.17 24.43
C GLN A 159 -15.92 -4.94 23.82
N LEU A 160 -16.61 -6.01 23.40
CA LEU A 160 -17.95 -5.89 22.85
C LEU A 160 -19.00 -5.86 23.97
N THR A 161 -20.01 -5.01 23.81
CA THR A 161 -21.24 -5.11 24.60
C THR A 161 -22.02 -6.37 24.21
N PRO A 162 -22.89 -6.92 25.06
CA PRO A 162 -23.71 -8.10 24.71
C PRO A 162 -24.50 -7.93 23.39
N GLN A 163 -25.02 -6.73 23.15
CA GLN A 163 -25.78 -6.39 21.94
C GLN A 163 -24.91 -6.41 20.69
N THR A 164 -23.70 -5.83 20.77
CA THR A 164 -22.77 -5.79 19.64
C THR A 164 -22.12 -7.17 19.40
N ALA A 165 -21.83 -7.93 20.45
CA ALA A 165 -21.37 -9.31 20.36
C ALA A 165 -22.37 -10.21 19.63
N ALA A 166 -23.67 -10.10 19.93
CA ALA A 166 -24.72 -10.83 19.22
C ALA A 166 -24.76 -10.46 17.73
N SER A 167 -24.61 -9.17 17.41
CA SER A 167 -24.58 -8.67 16.02
C SER A 167 -23.35 -9.20 15.25
N VAL A 168 -22.18 -9.20 15.89
CA VAL A 168 -20.93 -9.75 15.35
C VAL A 168 -21.07 -11.26 15.11
N GLN A 169 -21.64 -12.00 16.05
CA GLN A 169 -21.86 -13.44 15.90
C GLN A 169 -22.81 -13.74 14.75
N ALA A 170 -23.92 -13.01 14.63
CA ALA A 170 -24.82 -13.14 13.48
C ALA A 170 -24.08 -12.85 12.16
N GLY A 171 -23.23 -11.82 12.12
CA GLY A 171 -22.37 -11.52 10.96
C GLY A 171 -21.38 -12.65 10.65
N ARG A 172 -20.76 -13.25 11.66
CA ARG A 172 -19.83 -14.37 11.53
C ARG A 172 -20.52 -15.59 10.92
N LEU A 173 -21.71 -15.94 11.40
CA LEU A 173 -22.51 -17.06 10.89
C LEU A 173 -22.92 -16.82 9.42
N ARG A 174 -23.40 -15.60 9.10
CA ARG A 174 -23.72 -15.23 7.71
C ARG A 174 -22.51 -15.39 6.78
N ARG A 175 -21.35 -14.83 7.14
CA ARG A 175 -20.12 -14.99 6.34
C ARG A 175 -19.71 -16.44 6.18
N ASN A 176 -19.88 -17.26 7.22
CA ASN A 176 -19.60 -18.69 7.13
C ASN A 176 -20.54 -19.38 6.12
N ARG A 177 -21.84 -19.10 6.18
CA ARG A 177 -22.81 -19.58 5.19
C ARG A 177 -22.42 -19.17 3.77
N ASP A 178 -22.04 -17.90 3.55
CA ASP A 178 -21.63 -17.43 2.23
C ASP A 178 -20.38 -18.18 1.70
N ARG A 179 -19.41 -18.44 2.57
CA ARG A 179 -18.24 -19.27 2.25
C ARG A 179 -18.63 -20.70 1.90
N CYS A 180 -19.56 -21.29 2.63
CA CYS A 180 -20.06 -22.63 2.35
C CYS A 180 -20.84 -22.68 1.03
N LEU A 181 -21.70 -21.68 0.78
CA LEU A 181 -22.45 -21.55 -0.46
C LEU A 181 -21.51 -21.41 -1.67
N THR A 182 -20.38 -20.73 -1.54
CA THR A 182 -19.38 -20.59 -2.62
C THR A 182 -18.41 -21.78 -2.72
N GLY A 183 -18.46 -22.75 -1.80
CA GLY A 183 -17.54 -23.89 -1.77
C GLY A 183 -16.12 -23.52 -1.33
N SER A 184 -15.96 -22.44 -0.56
CA SER A 184 -14.67 -22.03 0.00
C SER A 184 -14.13 -23.08 0.97
N SER A 185 -12.80 -23.30 0.95
CA SER A 185 -12.10 -24.17 1.90
C SER A 185 -12.17 -23.68 3.35
N SER A 186 -12.51 -22.42 3.57
CA SER A 186 -12.68 -21.82 4.91
C SER A 186 -14.14 -21.83 5.39
N CYS A 187 -15.01 -22.59 4.71
CA CYS A 187 -16.32 -22.98 5.23
C CYS A 187 -16.15 -23.92 6.44
N ASP A 188 -16.82 -23.61 7.54
CA ASP A 188 -17.00 -24.53 8.65
C ASP A 188 -18.45 -25.06 8.63
N PRO A 189 -18.68 -26.32 8.23
CA PRO A 189 -20.03 -26.86 8.09
C PRO A 189 -20.75 -27.05 9.43
N PHE A 190 -20.02 -27.09 10.55
CA PHE A 190 -20.61 -27.28 11.88
C PHE A 190 -21.31 -26.03 12.42
N LEU A 191 -21.08 -24.88 11.78
CA LEU A 191 -21.73 -23.61 12.14
C LEU A 191 -23.03 -23.37 11.36
N LEU A 192 -23.40 -24.28 10.45
CA LEU A 192 -24.63 -24.16 9.67
C LEU A 192 -25.82 -24.74 10.45
N THR A 193 -26.96 -24.08 10.36
CA THR A 193 -28.24 -24.72 10.69
C THR A 193 -28.56 -25.83 9.69
N GLU A 194 -29.49 -26.71 10.04
CA GLU A 194 -29.91 -27.81 9.15
C GLU A 194 -30.43 -27.30 7.80
N ALA A 195 -31.22 -26.21 7.83
CA ALA A 195 -31.76 -25.58 6.63
C ALA A 195 -30.64 -25.01 5.74
N GLU A 196 -29.67 -24.31 6.32
CA GLU A 196 -28.51 -23.77 5.59
C GLU A 196 -27.63 -24.90 5.03
N ALA A 197 -27.42 -25.98 5.79
CA ALA A 197 -26.67 -27.13 5.33
C ALA A 197 -27.36 -27.81 4.14
N LYS A 198 -28.70 -27.90 4.14
CA LYS A 198 -29.48 -28.43 3.00
C LYS A 198 -29.30 -27.56 1.75
N GLU A 199 -29.38 -26.25 1.92
CA GLU A 199 -29.15 -25.29 0.84
C GLU A 199 -27.73 -25.39 0.27
N VAL A 200 -26.71 -25.41 1.13
CA VAL A 200 -25.30 -25.56 0.73
C VAL A 200 -25.08 -26.87 -0.06
N ARG A 201 -25.68 -27.98 0.37
CA ARG A 201 -25.60 -29.25 -0.37
C ARG A 201 -26.26 -29.16 -1.75
N ALA A 202 -27.44 -28.54 -1.85
CA ALA A 202 -28.12 -28.34 -3.12
C ALA A 202 -27.27 -27.48 -4.09
N GLU A 203 -26.66 -26.41 -3.57
CA GLU A 203 -25.81 -25.51 -4.35
C GLU A 203 -24.48 -26.17 -4.77
N ALA A 204 -23.90 -27.01 -3.90
CA ALA A 204 -22.77 -27.87 -4.25
C ALA A 204 -23.10 -28.89 -5.34
N GLN A 205 -24.27 -29.55 -5.25
CA GLN A 205 -24.76 -30.46 -6.29
C GLN A 205 -24.98 -29.73 -7.62
N ARG A 206 -25.57 -28.53 -7.59
CA ARG A 206 -25.77 -27.69 -8.78
C ARG A 206 -24.45 -27.35 -9.46
N ARG A 207 -23.44 -26.91 -8.69
CA ARG A 207 -22.09 -26.66 -9.23
C ARG A 207 -21.43 -27.90 -9.79
N ASN A 208 -21.49 -29.03 -9.06
CA ASN A 208 -20.89 -30.28 -9.52
C ASN A 208 -21.51 -30.76 -10.84
N ARG A 209 -22.84 -30.72 -10.94
CA ARG A 209 -23.55 -30.99 -12.19
C ARG A 209 -23.05 -30.08 -13.32
N SER A 210 -23.00 -28.77 -13.08
CA SER A 210 -22.52 -27.82 -14.09
C SER A 210 -21.07 -28.11 -14.51
N SER A 211 -20.18 -28.42 -13.57
CA SER A 211 -18.81 -28.85 -13.88
C SER A 211 -18.79 -30.09 -14.77
N CYS A 212 -19.60 -31.10 -14.45
CA CYS A 212 -19.67 -32.34 -15.22
C CYS A 212 -20.27 -32.12 -16.62
N GLU A 213 -21.35 -31.35 -16.71
CA GLU A 213 -21.96 -30.94 -17.97
C GLU A 213 -21.01 -30.13 -18.84
N ASN A 214 -20.03 -29.43 -18.28
CA ASN A 214 -19.01 -28.71 -19.04
C ASN A 214 -17.69 -29.49 -19.22
N GLY A 215 -17.58 -30.69 -18.64
CA GLY A 215 -16.36 -31.51 -18.72
C GLY A 215 -15.18 -30.91 -17.96
N LEU A 216 -15.44 -30.14 -16.89
CA LEU A 216 -14.40 -29.56 -16.06
C LEU A 216 -13.75 -30.63 -15.17
N ALA A 217 -12.45 -30.49 -14.90
CA ALA A 217 -11.66 -31.43 -14.11
C ALA A 217 -12.16 -31.60 -12.65
N ASN A 218 -12.86 -30.59 -12.12
CA ASN A 218 -13.44 -30.64 -10.77
C ASN A 218 -14.83 -31.32 -10.72
N CYS A 219 -15.28 -31.93 -11.81
CA CYS A 219 -16.45 -32.79 -11.82
C CYS A 219 -16.21 -34.04 -10.96
N ASN A 220 -17.16 -34.34 -10.06
CA ASN A 220 -17.25 -35.61 -9.36
C ASN A 220 -18.53 -36.36 -9.76
N PRO A 221 -18.46 -37.33 -10.70
CA PRO A 221 -19.63 -38.07 -11.17
C PRO A 221 -20.34 -38.88 -10.08
N LEU A 222 -19.61 -39.30 -9.03
CA LEU A 222 -20.17 -40.10 -7.93
C LEU A 222 -21.11 -39.30 -7.02
N SER A 223 -21.08 -37.96 -7.11
CA SER A 223 -21.95 -37.07 -6.33
C SER A 223 -23.20 -36.61 -7.09
N LEU A 224 -23.42 -37.12 -8.30
CA LEU A 224 -24.61 -36.81 -9.11
C LEU A 224 -25.78 -37.75 -8.78
N SER A 225 -27.01 -37.24 -8.91
CA SER A 225 -28.18 -38.14 -8.91
C SER A 225 -28.24 -38.94 -10.22
N GLY A 226 -29.01 -40.04 -10.24
CA GLY A 226 -29.11 -40.89 -11.44
C GLY A 226 -29.58 -40.14 -12.69
N ALA A 227 -30.53 -39.22 -12.56
CA ALA A 227 -30.99 -38.38 -13.66
C ALA A 227 -29.89 -37.44 -14.18
N ASP A 228 -29.13 -36.84 -13.26
CA ASP A 228 -28.09 -35.85 -13.58
C ASP A 228 -26.87 -36.50 -14.24
N LEU A 229 -26.58 -37.73 -13.82
CA LEU A 229 -25.52 -38.54 -14.39
C LEU A 229 -25.84 -38.92 -15.84
N ASN A 230 -27.10 -39.26 -16.14
CA ASN A 230 -27.53 -39.51 -17.52
C ASN A 230 -27.48 -38.23 -18.38
N ALA A 231 -27.93 -37.09 -17.86
CA ALA A 231 -27.84 -35.81 -18.55
C ALA A 231 -26.38 -35.42 -18.83
N THR A 232 -25.49 -35.61 -17.85
CA THR A 232 -24.04 -35.38 -17.98
C THR A 232 -23.42 -36.27 -19.06
N ARG A 233 -23.75 -37.57 -19.08
CA ARG A 233 -23.27 -38.51 -20.11
C ARG A 233 -23.72 -38.09 -21.51
N ALA A 234 -24.97 -37.67 -21.65
CA ALA A 234 -25.49 -37.16 -22.92
C ALA A 234 -24.72 -35.90 -23.38
N ALA A 235 -24.46 -34.96 -22.47
CA ALA A 235 -23.68 -33.76 -22.76
C ALA A 235 -22.23 -34.08 -23.15
N LEU A 236 -21.58 -35.01 -22.45
CA LEU A 236 -20.22 -35.49 -22.77
C LEU A 236 -20.17 -36.13 -24.15
N ARG A 237 -21.11 -37.03 -24.45
CA ARG A 237 -21.23 -37.69 -25.76
C ARG A 237 -21.45 -36.67 -26.87
N GLN A 238 -22.34 -35.69 -26.67
CA GLN A 238 -22.56 -34.61 -27.62
C GLN A 238 -21.27 -33.81 -27.90
N ARG A 239 -20.52 -33.43 -26.86
CA ARG A 239 -19.23 -32.73 -27.06
C ARG A 239 -18.20 -33.59 -27.79
N ASN A 240 -18.14 -34.89 -27.49
CA ASN A 240 -17.25 -35.80 -28.19
C ASN A 240 -17.61 -35.87 -29.68
N VAL A 241 -18.89 -36.05 -30.00
CA VAL A 241 -19.40 -36.01 -31.38
C VAL A 241 -19.02 -34.69 -32.07
N GLU A 242 -19.22 -33.55 -31.42
CA GLU A 242 -18.85 -32.24 -31.97
C GLU A 242 -17.32 -32.09 -32.17
N ALA A 243 -16.51 -32.58 -31.23
CA ALA A 243 -15.05 -32.57 -31.33
C ALA A 243 -14.59 -33.44 -32.50
N CYS A 244 -15.14 -34.65 -32.64
CA CYS A 244 -14.88 -35.54 -33.76
C CYS A 244 -15.35 -34.94 -35.07
N MET A 245 -16.55 -34.35 -35.09
CA MET A 245 -17.03 -33.61 -36.24
C MET A 245 -16.13 -32.45 -36.59
N LYS A 246 -15.38 -31.83 -35.69
CA LYS A 246 -14.43 -30.74 -35.98
C LYS A 246 -13.00 -31.23 -36.25
N GLY A 247 -12.70 -32.50 -36.01
CA GLY A 247 -11.35 -33.07 -36.09
C GLY A 247 -10.42 -32.57 -34.99
N LEU A 248 -10.96 -32.26 -33.81
CA LEU A 248 -10.17 -31.81 -32.67
C LEU A 248 -9.44 -32.99 -32.00
N PRO A 249 -8.25 -32.78 -31.40
CA PRO A 249 -7.53 -33.83 -30.67
C PRO A 249 -8.30 -34.42 -29.48
N SER A 250 -9.30 -33.71 -28.98
CA SER A 250 -10.19 -34.16 -27.90
C SER A 250 -11.28 -35.13 -28.38
N CYS A 251 -11.31 -35.50 -29.66
CA CYS A 251 -12.18 -36.53 -30.18
C CYS A 251 -11.69 -37.92 -29.74
N ASP A 252 -12.60 -38.70 -29.15
CA ASP A 252 -12.43 -40.13 -28.94
C ASP A 252 -13.42 -40.90 -29.84
N PRO A 253 -12.95 -41.47 -30.98
CA PRO A 253 -13.80 -42.23 -31.87
C PRO A 253 -14.39 -43.52 -31.26
N SER A 254 -13.79 -44.04 -30.18
CA SER A 254 -14.25 -45.29 -29.56
C SER A 254 -15.59 -45.12 -28.81
N GLU A 255 -15.93 -43.88 -28.47
CA GLU A 255 -17.17 -43.50 -27.76
C GLU A 255 -18.32 -43.13 -28.71
N LEU A 256 -18.13 -43.25 -30.02
CA LEU A 256 -19.15 -42.95 -31.02
C LEU A 256 -20.00 -44.18 -31.33
N THR A 257 -21.31 -43.98 -31.44
CA THR A 257 -22.22 -44.97 -32.01
C THR A 257 -22.20 -44.95 -33.55
N GLY A 258 -22.72 -46.00 -34.19
CA GLY A 258 -22.78 -46.09 -35.65
C GLY A 258 -23.38 -44.85 -36.34
N PRO A 259 -24.56 -44.35 -35.93
CA PRO A 259 -25.15 -43.13 -36.47
C PRO A 259 -24.29 -41.88 -36.28
N GLU A 260 -23.61 -41.76 -35.14
CA GLU A 260 -22.71 -40.63 -34.87
C GLU A 260 -21.46 -40.68 -35.74
N MET A 261 -20.88 -41.87 -35.93
CA MET A 261 -19.75 -42.09 -36.81
C MET A 261 -20.08 -41.69 -38.25
N ALA A 262 -21.26 -42.10 -38.75
CA ALA A 262 -21.73 -41.70 -40.09
C ALA A 262 -21.84 -40.17 -40.23
N SER A 263 -22.32 -39.50 -39.18
CA SER A 263 -22.43 -38.04 -39.13
C SER A 263 -21.05 -37.36 -39.13
N VAL A 264 -20.08 -37.90 -38.40
CA VAL A 264 -18.69 -37.44 -38.38
C VAL A 264 -18.04 -37.59 -39.76
N VAL A 265 -18.15 -38.76 -40.40
CA VAL A 265 -17.63 -39.00 -41.76
C VAL A 265 -18.22 -38.01 -42.76
N THR A 266 -19.52 -37.75 -42.68
CA THR A 266 -20.20 -36.75 -43.52
C THR A 266 -19.60 -35.36 -43.32
N ALA A 267 -19.36 -34.94 -42.08
CA ALA A 267 -18.74 -33.65 -41.77
C ALA A 267 -17.31 -33.52 -42.34
N PHE A 268 -16.52 -34.58 -42.28
CA PHE A 268 -15.18 -34.62 -42.90
C PHE A 268 -15.24 -34.51 -44.43
N GLN A 269 -16.12 -35.28 -45.08
CA GLN A 269 -16.30 -35.21 -46.54
C GLN A 269 -16.73 -33.81 -46.99
N GLN A 270 -17.63 -33.15 -46.26
CA GLN A 270 -18.05 -31.78 -46.54
C GLN A 270 -16.87 -30.78 -46.41
N ARG A 271 -16.02 -30.91 -45.39
CA ARG A 271 -14.81 -30.07 -45.25
C ARG A 271 -13.83 -30.26 -46.40
N HIS A 272 -13.54 -31.51 -46.78
CA HIS A 272 -12.63 -31.80 -47.89
C HIS A 272 -13.15 -31.21 -49.21
N ARG A 273 -14.46 -31.29 -49.47
CA ARG A 273 -15.08 -30.65 -50.64
C ARG A 273 -14.98 -29.13 -50.62
N ARG A 274 -15.10 -28.49 -49.45
CA ARG A 274 -14.93 -27.02 -49.31
C ARG A 274 -13.49 -26.60 -49.57
N LEU A 275 -12.52 -27.27 -48.95
CA LEU A 275 -11.09 -27.00 -49.15
C LEU A 275 -10.63 -27.26 -50.59
N GLY A 276 -11.19 -28.27 -51.25
CA GLY A 276 -10.92 -28.57 -52.66
C GLY A 276 -11.59 -27.62 -53.67
N ARG A 277 -12.57 -26.82 -53.25
CA ARG A 277 -13.22 -25.77 -54.07
C ARG A 277 -12.61 -24.38 -53.88
N SER A 278 -11.72 -24.21 -52.89
CA SER A 278 -11.01 -22.95 -52.59
C SER A 278 -9.58 -22.91 -53.15
N ARG A 279 -9.23 -23.84 -54.05
CA ARG A 279 -8.04 -23.85 -54.89
C ARG A 279 -8.49 -23.77 -56.35
#